data_AF-T1AXL0-F1
#
_entry.id   AF-T1AXL0-F1
#
_cell.length_a   1.000
_cell.length_b   1.000
_cell.length_c   1.000
_cell.angle_alpha   90.00
_cell.angle_beta   90.00
_cell.angle_gamma   90.00
#
_symmetry.space_group_name_H-M   'P 1'
#
loop_
_entity.id
_entity.type
_entity.pdbx_description
1 polymer ?
#
loop_
_entity_poly.entity_id
_entity_poly.type
_entity_poly.pdbx_seq_one_letter_code
_entity_poly.pdbx_strand_id
1 'polypeptide(L)'
;ENLDPERTHSLALDNTLDIVALGFDPKLTEIMIDTDRSGLLYPQAVKIAKKITFSTVKATFGFDLSANIGMIFYTSMQAVPAMIESVRNGKNIPCLIPYGIDQDPHFRIARDVLPRLGYLKPASIMSIFIPPLSGIDGKMSSSDPNNAIFVTDSEAVVRKRSINMLSPAEGHRSRSTANSAEIRT
;
A
#
# COMPACT_ATOMS: atom_id res chain seq x y z
N GLU A 1 15.50 -4.14 8.94
CA GLU A 1 16.61 -4.57 8.07
C GLU A 1 17.28 -3.34 7.48
N ASN A 2 18.60 -3.30 7.41
CA ASN A 2 19.30 -2.31 6.58
C ASN A 2 19.33 -2.88 5.16
N LEU A 3 18.37 -2.46 4.33
CA LEU A 3 18.35 -2.80 2.91
C LEU A 3 19.23 -1.81 2.15
N ASP A 4 20.17 -2.32 1.36
CA ASP A 4 20.94 -1.49 0.44
C ASP A 4 20.13 -1.15 -0.83
N PRO A 5 20.54 -0.11 -1.60
CA PRO A 5 19.81 0.30 -2.80
C PRO A 5 19.73 -0.75 -3.92
N GLU A 6 20.72 -1.63 -4.05
CA GLU A 6 20.71 -2.69 -5.08
C GLU A 6 19.66 -3.74 -4.71
N ARG A 7 19.58 -4.09 -3.42
CA ARG A 7 18.58 -5.02 -2.90
C ARG A 7 17.17 -4.46 -3.02
N THR A 8 16.94 -3.18 -2.71
CA THR A 8 15.61 -2.58 -2.87
C THR A 8 15.18 -2.50 -4.33
N HIS A 9 16.12 -2.25 -5.25
CA HIS A 9 15.85 -2.27 -6.70
C HIS A 9 15.47 -3.68 -7.18
N SER A 10 16.23 -4.70 -6.79
CA SER A 10 15.89 -6.10 -7.08
C SER A 10 14.50 -6.49 -6.56
N LEU A 11 14.15 -6.10 -5.34
CA LEU A 11 12.82 -6.36 -4.78
C LEU A 11 11.71 -5.64 -5.56
N ALA A 12 11.96 -4.40 -6.03
CA ALA A 12 11.01 -3.68 -6.86
C ALA A 12 10.75 -4.39 -8.20
N LEU A 13 11.79 -4.99 -8.81
CA LEU A 13 11.64 -5.80 -10.02
C LEU A 13 10.83 -7.08 -9.74
N ASP A 14 11.13 -7.81 -8.67
CA ASP A 14 10.40 -9.02 -8.29
C ASP A 14 8.91 -8.70 -8.05
N ASN A 15 8.60 -7.63 -7.30
CA ASN A 15 7.21 -7.23 -7.06
C ASN A 15 6.52 -6.69 -8.32
N THR A 16 7.27 -6.14 -9.27
CA THR A 16 6.71 -5.77 -10.58
C THR A 16 6.22 -6.99 -11.34
N LEU A 17 6.91 -8.13 -11.25
CA LEU A 17 6.46 -9.38 -11.86
C LEU A 17 5.14 -9.87 -11.25
N ASP A 18 4.97 -9.76 -9.93
CA ASP A 18 3.71 -10.09 -9.25
C ASP A 18 2.54 -9.22 -9.76
N ILE A 19 2.79 -7.92 -9.99
CA ILE A 19 1.78 -6.99 -10.53
C ILE A 19 1.43 -7.35 -11.98
N VAL A 20 2.44 -7.61 -12.82
CA VAL A 20 2.25 -7.98 -14.23
C VAL A 20 1.45 -9.29 -14.34
N ALA A 21 1.65 -10.23 -13.42
CA ALA A 21 0.93 -11.50 -13.39
C ALA A 21 -0.60 -11.34 -13.20
N LEU A 22 -1.09 -10.18 -12.73
CA LEU A 22 -2.52 -9.87 -12.63
C LEU A 22 -3.19 -9.63 -14.00
N GLY A 23 -2.42 -9.50 -15.09
CA GLY A 23 -2.95 -9.42 -16.45
C GLY A 23 -3.39 -8.02 -16.89
N PHE A 24 -2.78 -6.97 -16.36
CA PHE A 24 -3.00 -5.60 -16.84
C PHE A 24 -2.62 -5.44 -18.33
N ASP A 25 -3.41 -4.66 -19.08
CA ASP A 25 -3.10 -4.38 -20.49
C ASP A 25 -1.82 -3.52 -20.58
N PRO A 26 -0.73 -4.01 -21.21
CA PRO A 26 0.54 -3.28 -21.30
C PRO A 26 0.43 -1.99 -22.13
N LYS A 27 -0.62 -1.83 -22.96
CA LYS A 27 -0.85 -0.60 -23.71
C LYS A 27 -1.47 0.52 -22.87
N LEU A 28 -2.11 0.16 -21.75
CA LEU A 28 -2.81 1.07 -20.85
C LEU A 28 -2.14 1.17 -19.48
N THR A 29 -1.01 0.50 -19.29
CA THR A 29 -0.34 0.36 -17.99
C THR A 29 1.11 0.75 -18.09
N GLU A 30 1.55 1.68 -17.24
CA GLU A 30 2.95 2.02 -17.06
C GLU A 30 3.33 1.81 -15.60
N ILE A 31 4.40 1.04 -15.37
CA ILE A 31 5.00 0.84 -14.05
C ILE A 31 6.28 1.65 -13.99
N MET A 32 6.45 2.43 -12.92
CA MET A 32 7.60 3.31 -12.73
C MET A 32 8.31 2.97 -11.42
N ILE A 33 9.61 2.72 -11.51
CA ILE A 33 10.49 2.63 -10.34
C ILE A 33 11.03 4.04 -10.08
N ASP A 34 10.86 4.52 -8.84
CA ASP A 34 11.17 5.91 -8.46
C ASP A 34 12.61 6.33 -8.80
N THR A 35 13.58 5.45 -8.54
CA THR A 35 15.00 5.71 -8.82
C THR A 35 15.28 5.79 -10.32
N ASP A 36 14.67 4.91 -11.11
CA ASP A 36 14.91 4.78 -12.55
C ASP A 36 14.22 5.90 -13.33
N ARG A 37 13.10 6.42 -12.78
CA ARG A 37 12.32 7.53 -13.35
C ARG A 37 12.55 8.85 -12.61
N SER A 38 13.61 8.95 -11.82
CA SER A 38 13.93 10.16 -11.04
C SER A 38 14.01 11.44 -11.89
N GLY A 39 14.52 11.36 -13.12
CA GLY A 39 14.56 12.50 -14.05
C GLY A 39 13.17 13.09 -14.38
N LEU A 40 12.12 12.25 -14.37
CA LEU A 40 10.74 12.68 -14.56
C LEU A 40 10.08 13.08 -13.23
N LEU A 41 10.29 12.27 -12.19
CA LEU A 41 9.55 12.38 -10.91
C LEU A 41 10.12 13.49 -10.02
N TYR A 42 11.44 13.56 -9.86
CA TYR A 42 12.10 14.44 -8.91
C TYR A 42 11.81 15.93 -9.15
N PRO A 43 11.81 16.47 -10.40
CA PRO A 43 11.46 17.86 -10.63
C PRO A 43 10.04 18.22 -10.17
N GLN A 44 9.09 17.27 -10.25
CA GLN A 44 7.73 17.50 -9.77
C GLN A 44 7.66 17.38 -8.25
N ALA A 45 8.35 16.41 -7.66
CA ALA A 45 8.46 16.26 -6.22
C ALA A 45 9.02 17.53 -5.56
N VAL A 46 10.01 18.19 -6.17
CA VAL A 46 10.54 19.49 -5.68
C VAL A 46 9.46 20.57 -5.66
N LYS A 47 8.59 20.66 -6.69
CA LYS A 47 7.48 21.63 -6.70
C LYS A 47 6.48 21.38 -5.58
N ILE A 48 6.19 20.11 -5.32
CA ILE A 48 5.30 19.67 -4.24
C ILE A 48 5.93 19.95 -2.88
N ALA A 49 7.20 19.58 -2.69
CA ALA A 49 7.95 19.78 -1.44
C ALA A 49 7.95 21.25 -0.99
N LYS A 50 8.05 22.20 -1.93
CA LYS A 50 7.95 23.65 -1.63
C LYS A 50 6.61 24.08 -1.02
N LYS A 51 5.58 23.23 -1.05
CA LYS A 51 4.26 23.49 -0.48
C LYS A 51 3.98 22.69 0.79
N ILE A 52 4.92 21.84 1.23
CA ILE A 52 4.82 21.02 2.44
C ILE A 52 5.83 21.54 3.45
N THR A 53 5.36 21.90 4.64
CA THR A 53 6.26 22.29 5.74
C THR A 53 6.67 21.08 6.56
N PHE A 54 7.83 21.16 7.22
CA PHE A 54 8.25 20.11 8.15
C PHE A 54 7.23 19.88 9.28
N SER A 55 6.57 20.95 9.76
CA SER A 55 5.51 20.84 10.76
C SER A 55 4.31 20.01 10.27
N THR A 56 3.94 20.13 8.99
CA THR A 56 2.90 19.28 8.39
C THR A 56 3.32 17.82 8.39
N VAL A 57 4.51 17.50 7.89
CA VAL A 57 5.00 16.10 7.84
C VAL A 57 5.08 15.52 9.26
N LYS A 58 5.62 16.26 10.22
CA LYS A 58 5.70 15.85 11.62
C LYS A 58 4.32 15.57 12.23
N ALA A 59 3.35 16.45 12.01
CA ALA A 59 1.99 16.27 12.53
C ALA A 59 1.27 15.08 11.88
N THR A 60 1.55 14.80 10.60
CA THR A 60 0.89 13.73 9.85
C THR A 60 1.49 12.35 10.12
N PHE A 61 2.81 12.22 10.22
CA PHE A 61 3.51 10.93 10.34
C PHE A 61 4.14 10.67 11.72
N GLY A 62 4.12 11.65 12.62
CA GLY A 62 4.69 11.51 13.96
C GLY A 62 6.22 11.44 13.99
N PHE A 63 6.91 11.93 12.95
CA PHE A 63 8.37 11.92 12.90
C PHE A 63 9.01 12.76 14.00
N ASP A 64 10.10 12.24 14.56
CA ASP A 64 10.98 12.96 15.48
C ASP A 64 12.29 13.36 14.78
N LEU A 65 13.26 13.86 15.56
CA LEU A 65 14.55 14.31 15.03
C LEU A 65 15.50 13.16 14.64
N SER A 66 15.12 11.90 14.89
CA SER A 66 15.89 10.73 14.44
C SER A 66 15.53 10.32 13.00
N ALA A 67 14.40 10.81 12.46
CA ALA A 67 14.00 10.55 11.09
C ALA A 67 14.99 11.17 10.09
N ASN A 68 15.44 10.39 9.11
CA ASN A 68 16.34 10.90 8.09
C ASN A 68 15.60 11.83 7.10
N ILE A 69 16.36 12.70 6.44
CA ILE A 69 15.80 13.70 5.50
C ILE A 69 15.05 13.08 4.31
N GLY A 70 15.39 11.86 3.92
CA GLY A 70 14.72 11.12 2.85
C GLY A 70 13.28 10.77 3.23
N MET A 71 13.04 10.34 4.47
CA MET A 71 11.69 10.06 4.97
C MET A 71 10.81 11.30 4.96
N ILE A 72 11.36 12.45 5.34
CA ILE A 72 10.63 13.74 5.34
C ILE A 72 10.28 14.15 3.90
N PHE A 73 11.20 13.96 2.96
CA PHE A 73 11.00 14.31 1.56
C PHE A 73 10.04 13.36 0.84
N TYR A 74 10.02 12.08 1.22
CA TYR A 74 9.33 11.00 0.50
C TYR A 74 7.84 11.25 0.27
N THR A 75 7.16 11.95 1.19
CA THR A 75 5.76 12.36 0.99
C THR A 75 5.56 13.18 -0.30
N SER A 76 6.56 13.98 -0.67
CA SER A 76 6.53 14.76 -1.91
C SER A 76 6.63 13.87 -3.14
N MET A 77 7.41 12.79 -3.07
CA MET A 77 7.52 11.79 -4.15
C MET A 77 6.19 11.04 -4.33
N GLN A 78 5.57 10.59 -3.24
CA GLN A 78 4.29 9.86 -3.25
C GLN A 78 3.12 10.67 -3.85
N ALA A 79 3.19 12.00 -3.82
CA ALA A 79 2.17 12.86 -4.41
C ALA A 79 2.35 13.08 -5.93
N VAL A 80 3.52 12.77 -6.51
CA VAL A 80 3.81 13.01 -7.94
C VAL A 80 2.91 12.21 -8.88
N PRO A 81 2.68 10.88 -8.66
CA PRO A 81 1.85 10.07 -9.57
C PRO A 81 0.45 10.66 -9.79
N ALA A 82 -0.11 11.33 -8.79
CA ALA A 82 -1.43 11.94 -8.86
C ALA A 82 -1.54 13.09 -9.88
N MET A 83 -0.41 13.64 -10.34
CA MET A 83 -0.36 14.74 -11.31
C MET A 83 0.52 14.46 -12.53
N ILE A 84 1.15 13.29 -12.64
CA ILE A 84 2.17 13.02 -13.67
C ILE A 84 1.61 13.09 -15.09
N GLU A 85 0.42 12.54 -15.30
CA GLU A 85 -0.27 12.61 -16.59
C GLU A 85 -0.68 14.04 -16.94
N SER A 86 -1.01 14.86 -15.94
CA SER A 86 -1.30 16.26 -16.17
C SER A 86 -0.06 17.02 -16.67
N VAL A 87 1.11 16.70 -16.11
CA VAL A 87 2.39 17.27 -16.53
C VAL A 87 2.75 16.84 -17.95
N ARG A 88 2.66 15.54 -18.26
CA ARG A 88 3.03 14.99 -19.57
C ARG A 88 2.16 15.54 -20.71
N ASN A 89 0.87 15.72 -20.45
CA ASN A 89 -0.08 16.17 -21.46
C ASN A 89 -0.30 17.69 -21.50
N GLY A 90 0.30 18.43 -20.56
CA GLY A 90 0.11 19.88 -20.44
C GLY A 90 -1.36 20.30 -20.17
N LYS A 91 -2.17 19.39 -19.61
CA LYS A 91 -3.60 19.56 -19.35
C LYS A 91 -3.92 19.03 -17.97
N ASN A 92 -4.93 19.58 -17.30
CA ASN A 92 -5.31 19.10 -15.98
C ASN A 92 -6.19 17.85 -16.11
N ILE A 93 -5.66 16.69 -15.75
CA ILE A 93 -6.30 15.38 -15.91
C ILE A 93 -6.71 14.84 -14.54
N PRO A 94 -7.99 14.46 -14.33
CA PRO A 94 -8.41 13.81 -13.09
C PRO A 94 -7.64 12.50 -12.86
N CYS A 95 -7.21 12.27 -11.61
CA CYS A 95 -6.55 11.03 -11.20
C CYS A 95 -7.39 10.33 -10.13
N LEU A 96 -7.56 9.02 -10.27
CA LEU A 96 -8.17 8.14 -9.26
C LEU A 96 -7.07 7.28 -8.64
N ILE A 97 -6.98 7.26 -7.31
CA ILE A 97 -5.95 6.54 -6.57
C ILE A 97 -6.61 5.47 -5.70
N PRO A 98 -6.47 4.18 -6.05
CA PRO A 98 -6.80 3.08 -5.15
C PRO A 98 -5.65 2.86 -4.14
N TYR A 99 -5.94 2.84 -2.84
CA TYR A 99 -4.90 2.58 -1.82
C TYR A 99 -5.46 1.95 -0.52
N GLY A 100 -4.56 1.37 0.28
CA GLY A 100 -4.90 0.87 1.63
C GLY A 100 -4.88 1.99 2.68
N ILE A 101 -5.68 1.86 3.74
CA ILE A 101 -5.89 2.91 4.75
C ILE A 101 -4.60 3.50 5.39
N ASP A 102 -3.49 2.78 5.41
CA ASP A 102 -2.19 3.28 5.89
C ASP A 102 -1.55 4.35 4.99
N GLN A 103 -1.91 4.39 3.71
CA GLN A 103 -1.38 5.38 2.77
C GLN A 103 -2.17 6.69 2.76
N ASP A 104 -3.34 6.73 3.39
CA ASP A 104 -4.21 7.90 3.46
C ASP A 104 -3.48 9.20 3.88
N PRO A 105 -2.56 9.19 4.87
CA PRO A 105 -1.85 10.40 5.28
C PRO A 105 -1.05 11.05 4.14
N HIS A 106 -0.44 10.25 3.25
CA HIS A 106 0.27 10.77 2.07
C HIS A 106 -0.69 11.43 1.08
N PHE A 107 -1.79 10.76 0.75
CA PHE A 107 -2.75 11.26 -0.24
C PHE A 107 -3.60 12.42 0.29
N ARG A 108 -3.81 12.53 1.60
CA ARG A 108 -4.39 13.71 2.23
C ARG A 108 -3.52 14.94 2.01
N ILE A 109 -2.20 14.83 2.22
CA ILE A 109 -1.27 15.93 1.92
C ILE A 109 -1.29 16.26 0.43
N ALA A 110 -1.25 15.26 -0.46
CA ALA A 110 -1.32 15.47 -1.91
C ALA A 110 -2.60 16.25 -2.29
N ARG A 111 -3.74 15.87 -1.72
CA ARG A 111 -5.05 16.52 -1.91
C ARG A 111 -5.08 17.99 -1.48
N ASP A 112 -4.28 18.38 -0.49
CA ASP A 112 -4.18 19.76 -0.02
C ASP A 112 -3.17 20.60 -0.83
N VAL A 113 -2.12 19.95 -1.35
CA VAL A 113 -1.02 20.62 -2.06
C VAL A 113 -1.30 20.81 -3.54
N LEU A 114 -1.83 19.79 -4.23
CA LEU A 114 -1.99 19.81 -5.69
C LEU A 114 -2.86 20.98 -6.21
N PRO A 115 -3.99 21.35 -5.57
CA PRO A 115 -4.76 22.53 -5.97
C PRO A 115 -3.97 23.84 -5.89
N ARG A 116 -3.04 23.96 -4.93
CA ARG A 116 -2.17 25.15 -4.78
C ARG A 116 -1.13 25.27 -5.88
N LEU A 117 -0.93 24.21 -6.65
CA LEU A 117 -0.06 24.14 -7.83
C LEU A 117 -0.87 24.22 -9.14
N GLY A 118 -2.20 24.38 -9.06
CA GLY A 118 -3.08 24.45 -10.23
C GLY A 118 -3.56 23.09 -10.76
N TYR A 119 -3.29 21.98 -10.06
CA TYR A 119 -3.75 20.65 -10.45
C TYR A 119 -5.08 20.27 -9.78
N LEU A 120 -5.84 19.38 -10.43
CA LEU A 120 -7.06 18.83 -9.86
C LEU A 120 -6.74 18.02 -8.59
N LYS A 121 -7.69 18.03 -7.67
CA LYS A 121 -7.64 17.20 -6.47
C LYS A 121 -7.85 15.72 -6.89
N PRO A 122 -6.95 14.79 -6.54
CA PRO A 122 -7.10 13.39 -6.92
C PRO A 122 -8.28 12.76 -6.18
N ALA A 123 -9.05 11.91 -6.83
CA ALA A 123 -10.06 11.07 -6.21
C ALA A 123 -9.40 9.85 -5.55
N SER A 124 -9.98 9.35 -4.45
CA SER A 124 -9.45 8.23 -3.68
C SER A 124 -10.50 7.13 -3.55
N ILE A 125 -10.08 5.87 -3.72
CA ILE A 125 -10.84 4.70 -3.25
C ILE A 125 -9.95 3.97 -2.26
N MET A 126 -10.47 3.77 -1.05
CA MET A 126 -9.69 3.24 0.06
C MET A 126 -10.14 1.83 0.42
N SER A 127 -9.18 0.90 0.53
CA SER A 127 -9.42 -0.45 1.05
C SER A 127 -9.03 -0.56 2.52
N ILE A 128 -9.82 -1.32 3.28
CA ILE A 128 -9.40 -1.84 4.58
C ILE A 128 -8.41 -3.00 4.39
N PHE A 129 -7.63 -3.31 5.42
CA PHE A 129 -6.69 -4.43 5.35
C PHE A 129 -7.40 -5.78 5.32
N ILE A 130 -6.79 -6.74 4.64
CA ILE A 130 -7.14 -8.15 4.76
C ILE A 130 -6.61 -8.63 6.13
N PRO A 131 -7.46 -9.24 6.97
CA PRO A 131 -7.06 -9.71 8.30
C PRO A 131 -6.02 -10.84 8.20
N PRO A 132 -5.17 -11.01 9.24
CA PRO A 132 -4.23 -12.13 9.31
C PRO A 132 -4.96 -13.46 9.48
N LEU A 133 -4.25 -14.58 9.25
CA LEU A 133 -4.84 -15.91 9.43
C LEU A 133 -5.14 -16.25 10.91
N SER A 134 -4.53 -15.54 11.86
CA SER A 134 -4.70 -15.75 13.30
C SER A 134 -5.97 -15.12 13.89
N GLY A 135 -6.67 -14.24 13.17
CA GLY A 135 -7.88 -13.58 13.68
C GLY A 135 -8.40 -12.45 12.80
N ILE A 136 -9.56 -11.90 13.15
CA ILE A 136 -10.25 -10.83 12.39
C ILE A 136 -9.59 -9.44 12.64
N ASP A 137 -8.87 -9.30 13.75
CA ASP A 137 -8.16 -8.07 14.09
C ASP A 137 -6.69 -8.14 13.64
N GLY A 138 -6.24 -7.07 12.98
CA GLY A 138 -4.86 -6.88 12.58
C GLY A 138 -4.66 -6.77 11.06
N LYS A 139 -3.38 -6.70 10.67
CA LYS A 139 -2.94 -6.61 9.27
C LYS A 139 -2.06 -7.81 8.96
N MET A 140 -2.30 -8.45 7.82
CA MET A 140 -1.40 -9.48 7.31
C MET A 140 0.01 -8.90 7.12
N SER A 141 1.02 -9.55 7.70
CA SER A 141 2.41 -9.08 7.71
C SER A 141 3.35 -10.20 7.27
N SER A 142 4.36 -9.85 6.48
CA SER A 142 5.43 -10.76 6.07
C SER A 142 6.35 -11.18 7.23
N SER A 143 6.27 -10.49 8.38
CA SER A 143 7.09 -10.79 9.57
C SER A 143 6.73 -12.10 10.26
N ASP A 144 5.50 -12.58 10.08
CA ASP A 144 5.07 -13.90 10.58
C ASP A 144 4.58 -14.75 9.41
N PRO A 145 5.42 -15.67 8.90
CA PRO A 145 5.06 -16.52 7.78
C PRO A 145 3.83 -17.41 8.03
N ASN A 146 3.44 -17.65 9.28
CA ASN A 146 2.27 -18.47 9.59
C ASN A 146 0.95 -17.69 9.51
N ASN A 147 1.02 -16.36 9.50
CA ASN A 147 -0.15 -15.47 9.51
C ASN A 147 -0.48 -14.87 8.14
N ALA A 148 0.25 -15.26 7.10
CA ALA A 148 0.06 -14.78 5.74
C ALA A 148 -0.02 -15.94 4.72
N ILE A 149 -0.70 -15.69 3.62
CA ILE A 149 -0.63 -16.51 2.41
C ILE A 149 0.19 -15.71 1.40
N PHE A 150 1.31 -16.27 0.96
CA PHE A 150 2.18 -15.66 -0.03
C PHE A 150 1.85 -16.19 -1.42
N VAL A 151 2.09 -15.37 -2.44
CA VAL A 151 1.92 -15.75 -3.85
C VAL A 151 2.85 -16.88 -4.30
N THR A 152 3.92 -17.12 -3.53
CA THR A 152 4.90 -18.19 -3.75
C THR A 152 4.60 -19.47 -2.97
N ASP A 153 3.54 -19.50 -2.14
CA ASP A 153 3.19 -20.69 -1.37
C ASP A 153 2.69 -21.82 -2.28
N SER A 154 3.08 -23.07 -1.98
CA SER A 154 2.52 -24.24 -2.65
C SER A 154 1.09 -24.53 -2.21
N GLU A 155 0.32 -25.22 -3.04
CA GLU A 155 -1.07 -25.60 -2.73
C GLU A 155 -1.20 -26.31 -1.36
N ALA A 156 -0.25 -27.17 -1.02
CA ALA A 156 -0.23 -27.87 0.26
C ALA A 156 -0.08 -26.91 1.46
N VAL A 157 0.77 -25.89 1.32
CA VAL A 157 0.98 -24.85 2.34
C VAL A 157 -0.27 -23.99 2.49
N VAL A 158 -0.84 -23.55 1.36
CA VAL A 158 -2.08 -22.77 1.34
C VAL A 158 -3.20 -23.55 2.04
N ARG A 159 -3.46 -24.81 1.64
CA ARG A 159 -4.49 -25.65 2.27
C ARG A 159 -4.29 -25.79 3.77
N LYS A 160 -3.06 -26.07 4.21
CA LYS A 160 -2.74 -26.22 5.64
C LYS A 160 -3.04 -24.93 6.41
N ARG A 161 -2.62 -23.78 5.88
CA ARG A 161 -2.83 -22.46 6.50
C ARG A 161 -4.31 -22.06 6.52
N SER A 162 -5.05 -22.31 5.44
CA SER A 162 -6.50 -22.03 5.37
C SER A 162 -7.33 -22.87 6.34
N ILE A 163 -6.97 -24.16 6.53
CA ILE A 163 -7.67 -25.04 7.49
C ILE A 163 -7.48 -24.55 8.93
N ASN A 164 -6.29 -24.05 9.27
CA ASN A 164 -6.00 -23.51 10.59
C ASN A 164 -6.80 -22.23 10.88
N MET A 165 -7.03 -21.39 9.87
CA MET A 165 -7.86 -20.18 9.98
C MET A 165 -9.35 -20.51 10.19
N LEU A 166 -9.87 -21.54 9.52
CA LEU A 166 -11.29 -21.95 9.60
C LEU A 166 -11.62 -22.76 10.85
N SER A 167 -10.62 -23.21 11.60
CA SER A 167 -10.82 -23.97 12.82
C SER A 167 -11.22 -23.04 13.96
N PRO A 168 -12.42 -23.20 14.57
CA PRO A 168 -12.77 -22.42 15.75
C PRO A 168 -11.73 -22.65 16.84
N ALA A 169 -11.35 -21.59 17.57
CA ALA A 169 -10.60 -21.72 18.82
C ALA A 169 -11.22 -22.86 19.66
N GLU A 170 -10.38 -23.71 20.25
CA GLU A 170 -10.76 -25.02 20.82
C GLU A 170 -11.95 -24.96 21.80
N GLY A 171 -12.31 -23.79 22.34
CA GLY A 171 -13.50 -23.55 23.15
C GLY A 171 -14.86 -23.51 22.43
N HIS A 172 -14.93 -23.55 21.08
CA HIS A 172 -16.20 -23.59 20.34
C HIS A 172 -16.60 -24.99 19.84
N ARG A 173 -15.69 -25.97 19.88
CA ARG A 173 -16.01 -27.34 19.44
C ARG A 173 -17.05 -28.03 20.33
N SER A 174 -17.10 -27.68 21.62
CA SER A 174 -18.10 -28.20 22.57
C SER A 174 -19.50 -27.59 22.41
N ARG A 175 -19.66 -26.43 21.76
CA ARG A 175 -20.97 -25.81 21.51
C ARG A 175 -21.61 -26.24 20.20
N SER A 176 -20.82 -26.61 19.19
CA SER A 176 -21.41 -26.98 17.88
C SER A 176 -22.15 -28.32 17.91
N THR A 177 -21.72 -29.27 18.75
CA THR A 177 -22.41 -30.56 18.92
C THR A 177 -23.67 -30.44 19.78
N ALA A 178 -23.72 -29.47 20.69
CA ALA A 178 -24.89 -29.21 21.53
C ALA A 178 -26.04 -28.56 20.74
N ASN A 179 -25.76 -27.56 19.90
CA ASN A 179 -26.81 -26.85 19.15
C ASN A 179 -27.43 -27.68 18.01
N SER A 180 -26.75 -28.71 17.50
CA SER A 180 -27.32 -29.61 16.49
C SER A 180 -28.31 -30.64 17.06
N ALA A 181 -28.34 -30.83 18.39
CA ALA A 181 -29.28 -31.73 19.06
C ALA A 181 -30.61 -31.05 19.40
N GLU A 182 -30.63 -29.75 19.68
CA GLU A 182 -31.85 -29.01 20.06
C GLU A 182 -32.77 -28.63 18.88
N ILE A 183 -32.34 -28.85 17.63
CA ILE A 183 -33.17 -28.58 16.43
C ILE A 183 -33.92 -29.85 15.97
N ARG A 184 -33.78 -30.98 16.68
CA ARG A 184 -34.50 -32.24 16.42
C ARG A 184 -35.31 -32.70 17.64
N THR A 185 -36.28 -31.89 18.06
CA THR A 185 -37.45 -32.27 18.86
C THR A 185 -38.59 -31.36 18.49
#